data_AF-A0A382S4B2-F1
#
_entry.id   AF-A0A382S4B2-F1
#
_cell.length_a   1.000
_cell.length_b   1.000
_cell.length_c   1.000
_cell.angle_alpha   90.00
_cell.angle_beta   90.00
_cell.angle_gamma   90.00
#
_symmetry.space_group_name_H-M   'P 1'
#
loop_
_entity.id
_entity.type
_entity.pdbx_description
1 polymer ?
#
loop_
_entity_poly.entity_id
_entity_poly.type
_entity_poly.pdbx_seq_one_letter_code
_entity_poly.pdbx_strand_id
1 'polypeptide(L)' 'MLTRTRMALLIVAAAMFAAAPIFIAYAPNEATMGLVYKIVYFHVPAWFMMFLSIFVCGIASGIYLFNERVSADR' A
#
# COMPACT_ATOMS: atom_id res chain seq x y z
N MET A 1 -9.10 -13.43 -13.80
CA MET A 1 -10.28 -12.55 -13.97
C MET A 1 -10.46 -11.71 -12.71
N LEU A 2 -10.54 -10.38 -12.81
CA LEU A 2 -10.85 -9.53 -11.64
C LEU A 2 -12.34 -9.67 -11.30
N THR A 3 -12.64 -10.07 -10.07
CA THR A 3 -14.03 -10.08 -9.58
C THR A 3 -14.50 -8.65 -9.33
N ARG A 4 -15.83 -8.44 -9.33
CA ARG A 4 -16.43 -7.11 -9.07
C ARG A 4 -15.90 -6.48 -7.77
N THR A 5 -15.75 -7.29 -6.72
CA THR A 5 -15.20 -6.84 -5.44
C THR A 5 -13.75 -6.37 -5.56
N ARG A 6 -12.89 -7.11 -6.29
CA ARG A 6 -11.50 -6.69 -6.53
C ARG A 6 -11.43 -5.40 -7.33
N MET A 7 -12.27 -5.23 -8.35
CA MET A 7 -12.35 -3.97 -9.10
C MET A 7 -12.80 -2.81 -8.20
N ALA A 8 -13.83 -3.01 -7.38
CA ALA A 8 -14.29 -1.99 -6.44
C ALA A 8 -13.18 -1.55 -5.48
N LEU A 9 -12.43 -2.51 -4.91
CA LEU A 9 -11.30 -2.21 -4.04
C LEU A 9 -10.18 -1.44 -4.77
N LEU A 10 -9.86 -1.80 -6.01
CA LEU A 10 -8.85 -1.07 -6.80
C LEU A 10 -9.30 0.36 -7.13
N ILE A 11 -10.58 0.58 -7.43
CA ILE A 11 -11.12 1.92 -7.67
C ILE A 11 -11.02 2.77 -6.39
N VAL A 12 -11.40 2.21 -5.25
CA VAL A 12 -11.28 2.91 -3.95
C VAL A 12 -9.82 3.22 -3.64
N ALA A 13 -8.91 2.26 -3.82
CA ALA A 13 -7.49 2.47 -3.60
C ALA A 13 -6.92 3.57 -4.51
N ALA A 14 -7.28 3.57 -5.79
CA ALA A 14 -6.86 4.59 -6.74
C ALA A 14 -7.42 5.98 -6.37
N ALA A 15 -8.68 6.07 -5.96
CA ALA A 15 -9.29 7.31 -5.51
C ALA A 15 -8.62 7.87 -4.25
N MET A 16 -8.32 7.02 -3.26
CA MET A 16 -7.60 7.41 -2.05
C MET A 16 -6.17 7.87 -2.37
N PHE A 17 -5.46 7.16 -3.25
CA PHE A 17 -4.12 7.53 -3.68
C PHE A 17 -4.11 8.88 -4.41
N ALA A 18 -5.10 9.13 -5.28
CA ALA A 18 -5.25 10.41 -5.98
C ALA A 18 -5.62 11.57 -5.04
N ALA A 19 -6.36 11.31 -3.96
CA ALA A 19 -6.73 12.31 -2.98
C ALA A 19 -5.61 12.61 -1.96
N ALA A 20 -4.68 11.68 -1.75
CA ALA A 20 -3.62 11.81 -0.73
C ALA A 20 -2.78 13.10 -0.86
N PRO A 21 -2.32 13.53 -2.05
CA PRO A 21 -1.56 14.78 -2.19
C PRO A 21 -2.32 16.01 -1.71
N ILE A 22 -3.65 16.04 -1.91
CA ILE A 22 -4.51 17.14 -1.49
C ILE A 22 -4.54 17.22 0.03
N PHE A 23 -4.79 16.10 0.71
CA PHE A 23 -4.79 16.05 2.18
C PHE A 23 -3.44 16.39 2.79
N ILE A 24 -2.34 15.90 2.19
CA ILE A 24 -0.98 16.21 2.64
C ILE A 24 -0.69 17.71 2.48
N ALA A 25 -1.11 18.32 1.36
CA ALA A 25 -0.95 19.76 1.14
C ALA A 25 -1.70 20.59 2.19
N TYR A 26 -2.90 20.17 2.59
CA TYR A 26 -3.71 20.85 3.62
C TYR A 26 -3.25 20.59 5.06
N ALA A 27 -2.46 19.54 5.32
CA ALA A 27 -1.94 19.29 6.66
C ALA A 27 -1.11 20.49 7.16
N PRO A 28 -1.21 20.89 8.44
CA PRO A 28 -0.36 21.94 8.97
C PRO A 28 1.12 21.52 8.96
N ASN A 29 2.01 22.50 8.83
CA ASN A 29 3.44 22.25 8.98
C ASN A 29 3.78 21.94 10.44
N GLU A 30 4.79 21.10 10.65
CA GLU A 30 5.30 20.81 11.99
C GLU A 30 6.16 22.00 12.48
N ALA A 31 6.19 22.23 13.80
CA ALA A 31 6.77 23.43 14.40
C ALA A 31 8.31 23.54 14.24
N THR A 32 9.00 22.41 14.20
CA THR A 32 10.47 22.33 14.15
C THR A 32 10.99 22.07 12.72
N MET A 33 10.36 21.16 12.01
CA MET A 33 10.78 20.65 10.69
C MET A 33 10.05 21.32 9.52
N GLY A 34 8.95 22.04 9.78
CA GLY A 34 8.20 22.76 8.76
C GLY A 34 7.63 21.86 7.66
N LEU A 35 7.83 22.26 6.40
CA LEU A 35 7.32 21.57 5.21
C LEU A 35 7.90 20.16 5.05
N VAL A 36 9.16 19.94 5.47
CA VAL A 36 9.86 18.67 5.26
C VAL A 36 9.15 17.51 5.96
N TYR A 37 8.55 17.76 7.14
CA TYR A 37 7.83 16.74 7.90
C TYR A 37 6.68 16.10 7.12
N LYS A 38 6.09 16.81 6.15
CA LYS A 38 4.97 16.29 5.38
C LYS A 38 5.29 15.04 4.57
N ILE A 39 6.57 14.78 4.27
CA ILE A 39 7.00 13.54 3.61
C ILE A 39 6.60 12.29 4.40
N VAL A 40 6.55 12.39 5.73
CA VAL A 40 6.22 11.28 6.63
C VAL A 40 4.80 10.77 6.36
N TYR A 41 3.87 11.66 6.01
CA TYR A 41 2.48 11.30 5.67
C TYR A 41 2.36 10.45 4.39
N PHE A 42 3.36 10.45 3.52
CA PHE A 42 3.40 9.58 2.33
C PHE A 42 4.36 8.40 2.53
N HIS A 43 5.56 8.67 3.05
CA HIS A 43 6.63 7.70 3.17
C HIS A 43 6.29 6.56 4.14
N VAL A 44 5.76 6.87 5.33
CA VAL A 44 5.47 5.85 6.34
C VAL A 44 4.36 4.88 5.88
N PRO A 45 3.21 5.35 5.35
CA PRO A 45 2.21 4.44 4.77
C PRO A 45 2.76 3.60 3.62
N ALA A 46 3.57 4.19 2.72
CA ALA A 46 4.21 3.45 1.63
C ALA A 46 5.14 2.35 2.16
N TRP A 47 5.86 2.62 3.25
CA TRP A 47 6.72 1.64 3.90
C TRP A 47 5.93 0.45 4.46
N PHE A 48 4.79 0.71 5.13
CA PHE A 48 3.89 -0.36 5.58
C PHE A 48 3.36 -1.22 4.42
N MET A 49 2.96 -0.60 3.31
CA MET A 49 2.49 -1.33 2.12
C MET A 49 3.60 -2.19 1.49
N MET A 50 4.83 -1.67 1.44
CA MET A 50 5.98 -2.43 0.96
C MET A 50 6.23 -3.66 1.83
N PHE A 51 6.28 -3.50 3.15
CA PHE A 51 6.50 -4.65 4.04
C PHE A 51 5.37 -5.66 3.98
N LEU A 52 4.12 -5.21 3.97
CA LEU A 52 2.97 -6.10 3.80
C LEU A 52 3.11 -6.92 2.50
N SER A 53 3.51 -6.28 1.40
CA SER A 53 3.72 -6.95 0.11
C SER A 53 4.84 -7.97 0.18
N ILE A 54 5.96 -7.64 0.85
CA ILE A 54 7.07 -8.58 1.04
C ILE A 54 6.62 -9.81 1.82
N PHE A 55 5.86 -9.63 2.91
CA PHE A 55 5.37 -10.76 3.70
C PHE A 55 4.35 -11.60 2.91
N VAL A 56 3.38 -10.97 2.25
CA VAL A 56 2.37 -11.69 1.46
C VAL A 56 3.04 -12.48 0.33
N CYS A 57 3.85 -11.83 -0.50
CA CYS A 57 4.53 -12.50 -1.61
C CYS A 57 5.55 -13.53 -1.12
N GLY A 58 6.33 -13.22 -0.08
CA GLY A 58 7.32 -14.13 0.47
C GLY A 58 6.70 -15.40 1.06
N ILE A 59 5.64 -15.27 1.85
CA ILE A 59 4.92 -16.40 2.43
C ILE A 59 4.22 -17.20 1.33
N ALA A 60 3.54 -16.54 0.39
CA ALA A 60 2.85 -17.21 -0.71
C ALA A 60 3.84 -18.02 -1.59
N SER A 61 4.98 -17.42 -1.94
CA SER A 61 6.07 -18.10 -2.66
C SER A 61 6.63 -19.29 -1.87
N GLY A 62 6.83 -19.15 -0.56
CA GLY A 62 7.25 -20.26 0.30
C GLY A 62 6.23 -21.41 0.29
N ILE A 63 4.93 -21.10 0.42
CA ILE A 63 3.86 -22.11 0.36
C ILE A 63 3.84 -22.79 -1.01
N TYR A 64 3.98 -22.04 -2.08
CA TYR A 64 4.03 -22.59 -3.44
C TYR A 64 5.20 -23.57 -3.60
N LEU A 65 6.41 -23.18 -3.17
CA LEU A 65 7.62 -23.95 -3.39
C LEU A 65 7.71 -25.21 -2.51
N PHE A 66 7.30 -25.12 -1.24
CA PHE A 66 7.42 -26.25 -0.30
C PHE A 66 6.20 -27.17 -0.25
N ASN A 67 5.00 -26.65 -0.57
CA ASN A 67 3.77 -27.46 -0.56
C ASN A 67 3.22 -27.77 -1.96
N GLU A 68 3.90 -27.31 -3.02
CA GLU A 68 3.49 -27.44 -4.43
C GLU A 68 2.05 -26.93 -4.69
N ARG A 69 1.59 -25.98 -3.87
CA ARG A 69 0.23 -25.45 -3.97
C ARG A 69 0.17 -24.35 -5.01
N VAL A 70 -0.19 -24.73 -6.25
CA VAL A 70 -0.39 -23.80 -7.38
C VAL A 70 -1.35 -22.67 -7.08
N SER A 71 -2.29 -22.83 -6.14
CA SER A 71 -3.18 -21.76 -5.74
C SER A 71 -2.49 -20.59 -5.02
N ALA A 72 -1.29 -20.77 -4.48
CA ALA A 72 -0.54 -19.72 -3.78
C ALA A 72 0.17 -18.75 -4.73
N ASP A 73 0.27 -19.08 -6.03
CA ASP A 73 0.88 -18.24 -7.08
C ASP A 73 -0.14 -17.38 -7.86
N ARG A 74 -1.39 -17.28 -7.38
CA ARG A 74 -2.54 -16.71 -8.11
C ARG A 74 -3.17 -15.51 -7.42
#